data_AF-A5GFJ0-F1
#
_entry.id   AF-A5GFJ0-F1
#
_cell.length_a   1.000
_cell.length_b   1.000
_cell.length_c   1.000
_cell.angle_alpha   90.00
_cell.angle_beta   90.00
_cell.angle_gamma   90.00
#
_symmetry.space_group_name_H-M   'P 1'
#
loop_
_entity.id
_entity.type
_entity.pdbx_description
1 polymer ?
#
loop_
_entity_poly.entity_id
_entity_poly.type
_entity_poly.pdbx_seq_one_letter_code
_entity_poly.pdbx_strand_id
1 'polypeptide(L)'
;MHSKALFKQACYSGARLCILIYLSILAANYLNSRNFSDSFSKTMIKVHAEAKIGLDSNELSKLIIEKNYTKLQELLDRNYSIYALVITDCITEQEYCSGQNILFATNPKLIREKQIKVEDLINYPYLFLRRPSSSILQLLEQKEKKTARSGEIIGRVYSISTIPSFEEDYRSWLRDPFRENDLWRKYLLTMTSCLLGGVFVWLIVELFLKIRRIEQRNARQRENELIKDADTYLGQLEEKGSQIEEQERRSTRQFGAYIARIKELEQKLRNVDEYRDIAETIIKELEDEKEHQSEIFRDQLEKTNLEKQRLQGEVEKYKKASGKDKQEASKALVNAITPQTGNVLEQRVMTGILSSPKCRRGDWKAVNHFDVAVGKESSQFIDCIVITKECLIVLEVKNYFGVIEAEGYPENSKWLCRDGNKVVTVKSDWGENPYHQVREYSMSLLNLVKRRLSQLPVYGVVVFPELTDISRLESKIGKFYRITTIDHLLAVLEQIEAEARRDNAFSKRPTPEQIENLIRGKKV
;
A
#
# COMPACT_ATOMS: atom_id res chain seq x y z
N MET A 1 22.18 9.76 1.33
CA MET A 1 21.68 8.55 2.03
C MET A 1 20.84 7.61 1.17
N HIS A 2 20.02 8.07 0.22
CA HIS A 2 19.15 7.22 -0.61
C HIS A 2 19.88 6.17 -1.50
N SER A 3 21.03 6.53 -2.09
CA SER A 3 21.79 5.60 -2.95
C SER A 3 22.28 4.34 -2.21
N LYS A 4 22.76 4.49 -0.97
CA LYS A 4 23.20 3.35 -0.14
C LYS A 4 22.06 2.38 0.23
N ALA A 5 20.84 2.90 0.42
CA ALA A 5 19.68 2.08 0.76
C ALA A 5 19.17 1.28 -0.45
N LEU A 6 19.14 1.90 -1.63
CA LEU A 6 18.79 1.23 -2.89
C LEU A 6 19.81 0.14 -3.26
N PHE A 7 21.11 0.41 -3.06
CA PHE A 7 22.16 -0.58 -3.32
C PHE A 7 22.03 -1.81 -2.42
N LYS A 8 21.86 -1.63 -1.10
CA LYS A 8 21.63 -2.75 -0.17
C LYS A 8 20.40 -3.57 -0.58
N GLN A 9 19.33 -2.89 -0.99
CA GLN A 9 18.10 -3.54 -1.41
C GLN A 9 18.26 -4.38 -2.69
N ALA A 10 19.02 -3.86 -3.66
CA ALA A 10 19.37 -4.60 -4.87
C ALA A 10 20.22 -5.84 -4.53
N CYS A 11 21.22 -5.71 -3.64
CA CYS A 11 22.02 -6.83 -3.17
C CYS A 11 21.15 -7.92 -2.50
N TYR A 12 20.22 -7.54 -1.61
CA TYR A 12 19.34 -8.52 -0.96
C TYR A 12 18.37 -9.21 -1.93
N SER A 13 17.91 -8.51 -2.96
CA SER A 13 17.05 -9.08 -4.00
C SER A 13 17.83 -10.06 -4.88
N GLY A 14 19.05 -9.68 -5.28
CA GLY A 14 19.96 -10.55 -6.03
C GLY A 14 20.36 -11.81 -5.25
N ALA A 15 20.69 -11.68 -3.96
CA ALA A 15 21.01 -12.83 -3.12
C ALA A 15 19.84 -13.83 -3.02
N ARG A 16 18.61 -13.34 -2.88
CA ARG A 16 17.40 -14.19 -2.86
C ARG A 16 17.14 -14.87 -4.20
N LEU A 17 17.38 -14.18 -5.31
CA LEU A 17 17.30 -14.77 -6.65
C LEU A 17 18.31 -15.92 -6.79
N CYS A 18 19.57 -15.73 -6.36
CA CYS A 18 20.59 -16.77 -6.41
C CYS A 18 20.19 -18.02 -5.60
N ILE A 19 19.61 -17.84 -4.41
CA ILE A 19 19.11 -18.95 -3.58
C ILE A 19 18.00 -19.71 -4.30
N LEU A 20 17.03 -19.01 -4.90
CA LEU A 20 15.91 -19.66 -5.60
C LEU A 20 16.34 -20.36 -6.89
N ILE A 21 17.30 -19.79 -7.62
CA ILE A 21 17.92 -20.45 -8.79
C ILE A 21 18.64 -21.72 -8.35
N TYR A 22 19.44 -21.66 -7.28
CA TYR A 22 20.15 -22.83 -6.75
C TYR A 22 19.18 -23.95 -6.36
N LEU A 23 18.11 -23.64 -5.62
CA LEU A 23 17.06 -24.61 -5.27
C LEU A 23 16.36 -25.19 -6.50
N SER A 24 16.12 -24.37 -7.53
CA SER A 24 15.51 -24.81 -8.78
C SER A 24 16.41 -25.77 -9.56
N ILE A 25 17.71 -25.53 -9.56
CA ILE A 25 18.71 -26.44 -10.18
C ILE A 25 18.74 -27.78 -9.43
N LEU A 26 18.71 -27.77 -8.09
CA LEU A 26 18.65 -29.00 -7.30
C LEU A 26 17.38 -29.82 -7.59
N ALA A 27 16.23 -29.14 -7.67
CA ALA A 27 14.96 -29.79 -8.02
C ALA A 27 14.99 -30.36 -9.44
N ALA A 28 15.52 -29.60 -10.41
CA ALA A 28 15.68 -30.07 -11.79
C ALA A 28 16.61 -31.30 -11.86
N ASN A 29 17.73 -31.28 -11.13
CA ASN A 29 18.67 -32.40 -11.09
C ASN A 29 18.01 -33.67 -10.53
N TYR A 30 17.26 -33.54 -9.43
CA TYR A 30 16.50 -34.66 -8.86
C TYR A 30 15.46 -35.24 -9.83
N LEU A 31 14.67 -34.37 -10.48
CA LEU A 31 13.68 -34.79 -11.48
C LEU A 31 14.34 -35.43 -12.70
N ASN A 32 15.51 -34.96 -13.10
CA ASN A 32 16.27 -35.52 -14.22
C ASN A 32 16.88 -36.87 -13.90
N SER A 33 17.36 -37.08 -12.68
CA SER A 33 17.79 -38.40 -12.21
C SER A 33 16.64 -39.42 -12.26
N ARG A 34 15.41 -38.98 -11.94
CA ARG A 34 14.22 -39.83 -12.06
C ARG A 34 13.81 -40.07 -13.52
N ASN A 35 13.86 -39.05 -14.37
CA ASN A 35 13.58 -39.23 -15.80
C ASN A 35 14.58 -40.18 -16.46
N PHE A 36 15.85 -40.12 -16.05
CA PHE A 36 16.87 -41.07 -16.44
C PHE A 36 16.47 -42.49 -16.01
N SER A 37 16.24 -42.73 -14.72
CA SER A 37 15.91 -44.07 -14.22
C SER A 37 14.65 -44.65 -14.85
N ASP A 38 13.61 -43.83 -15.08
CA ASP A 38 12.37 -44.26 -15.73
C ASP A 38 12.58 -44.59 -17.22
N SER A 39 13.39 -43.80 -17.93
CA SER A 39 13.72 -44.07 -19.34
C SER A 39 14.52 -45.35 -19.50
N PHE A 40 15.50 -45.57 -18.62
CA PHE A 40 16.31 -46.78 -18.61
C PHE A 40 15.52 -48.00 -18.15
N SER A 41 14.65 -47.88 -17.14
CA SER A 41 13.77 -48.97 -16.70
C SER A 41 12.83 -49.43 -17.81
N LYS A 42 12.21 -48.49 -18.55
CA LYS A 42 11.38 -48.81 -19.71
C LYS A 42 12.18 -49.46 -20.84
N THR A 43 13.41 -48.98 -21.07
CA THR A 43 14.31 -49.57 -22.07
C THR A 43 14.73 -50.98 -21.66
N MET A 44 15.07 -51.21 -20.38
CA MET A 44 15.42 -52.51 -19.82
C MET A 44 14.26 -53.49 -19.89
N ILE A 45 13.02 -53.05 -19.63
CA ILE A 45 11.80 -53.89 -19.77
C ILE A 45 11.56 -54.24 -21.24
N LYS A 46 11.69 -53.27 -22.16
CA LYS A 46 11.57 -53.52 -23.60
C LYS A 46 12.63 -54.53 -24.05
N VAL A 47 13.88 -54.35 -23.63
CA VAL A 47 14.94 -55.29 -23.97
C VAL A 47 14.76 -56.63 -23.26
N HIS A 48 14.31 -56.72 -22.00
CA HIS A 48 14.01 -58.02 -21.38
C HIS A 48 12.82 -58.74 -22.06
N ALA A 49 11.83 -57.99 -22.56
CA ALA A 49 10.74 -58.54 -23.35
C ALA A 49 11.22 -59.05 -24.72
N GLU A 50 12.18 -58.36 -25.35
CA GLU A 50 12.81 -58.76 -26.62
C GLU A 50 13.92 -59.82 -26.44
N ALA A 51 14.63 -59.82 -25.30
CA ALA A 51 15.77 -60.68 -24.94
C ALA A 51 15.38 -61.92 -24.13
N LYS A 52 14.07 -62.18 -23.97
CA LYS A 52 13.57 -63.55 -23.71
C LYS A 52 13.91 -64.53 -24.86
N ILE A 53 14.63 -64.07 -25.88
CA ILE A 53 15.14 -64.79 -27.03
C ILE A 53 16.67 -64.85 -26.95
N GLY A 54 17.20 -65.98 -26.45
CA GLY A 54 18.25 -66.71 -27.18
C GLY A 54 19.73 -66.39 -26.95
N LEU A 55 20.24 -66.41 -25.71
CA LEU A 55 21.66 -66.72 -25.48
C LEU A 55 21.80 -68.01 -24.66
N ASP A 56 21.79 -69.16 -25.34
CA ASP A 56 22.07 -70.45 -24.71
C ASP A 56 23.58 -70.65 -24.62
N SER A 57 24.13 -70.77 -23.40
CA SER A 57 25.55 -71.06 -23.18
C SER A 57 25.98 -72.35 -23.88
N ASN A 58 25.06 -73.30 -24.07
CA ASN A 58 25.33 -74.54 -24.79
C ASN A 58 25.44 -74.31 -26.31
N GLU A 59 24.67 -73.38 -26.88
CA GLU A 59 24.75 -73.02 -28.31
C GLU A 59 26.09 -72.32 -28.60
N LEU A 60 26.51 -71.39 -27.73
CA LEU A 60 27.82 -70.73 -27.83
C LEU A 60 28.96 -71.74 -27.68
N SER A 61 28.87 -72.65 -26.71
CA SER A 61 29.87 -73.70 -26.49
C SER A 61 29.97 -74.64 -27.69
N LYS A 62 28.83 -75.01 -28.30
CA LYS A 62 28.77 -75.84 -29.51
C LYS A 62 29.43 -75.16 -30.70
N LEU A 63 29.15 -73.88 -30.94
CA LEU A 63 29.72 -73.13 -32.06
C LEU A 63 31.25 -72.95 -31.95
N ILE A 64 31.77 -72.82 -30.73
CA ILE A 64 33.22 -72.78 -30.47
C ILE A 64 33.86 -74.14 -30.77
N ILE A 65 33.22 -75.25 -30.35
CA ILE A 65 33.74 -76.61 -30.59
C ILE A 65 33.68 -76.98 -32.08
N GLU A 66 32.60 -76.61 -32.78
CA GLU A 66 32.42 -76.84 -34.23
C GLU A 66 33.26 -75.89 -35.10
N LYS A 67 34.02 -74.96 -34.49
CA LYS A 67 34.84 -73.93 -35.15
C LYS A 67 34.06 -73.05 -36.14
N ASN A 68 32.75 -72.86 -35.90
CA ASN A 68 31.89 -72.00 -36.73
C ASN A 68 31.92 -70.55 -36.23
N TYR A 69 33.07 -69.90 -36.44
CA TYR A 69 33.32 -68.55 -35.92
C TYR A 69 32.47 -67.46 -36.60
N THR A 70 32.01 -67.66 -37.83
CA THR A 70 31.15 -66.70 -38.53
C THR A 70 29.80 -66.55 -37.84
N LYS A 71 29.16 -67.68 -37.52
CA LYS A 71 27.87 -67.69 -36.82
C LYS A 71 28.03 -67.24 -35.36
N LEU A 72 29.16 -67.54 -34.74
CA LEU A 72 29.50 -67.05 -33.40
C LEU A 72 29.59 -65.52 -33.37
N GLN A 73 30.31 -64.90 -34.32
CA GLN A 73 30.42 -63.45 -34.41
C GLN A 73 29.07 -62.80 -34.73
N GLU A 74 28.26 -63.40 -35.61
CA GLU A 74 26.89 -62.94 -35.89
C GLU A 74 26.03 -62.93 -34.61
N LEU A 75 26.12 -63.96 -33.77
CA LEU A 75 25.41 -64.01 -32.48
C LEU A 75 25.92 -62.98 -31.46
N LEU A 76 27.21 -62.65 -31.47
CA LEU A 76 27.80 -61.62 -30.61
C LEU A 76 27.48 -60.20 -31.08
N ASP A 77 27.37 -60.01 -32.41
CA ASP A 77 27.06 -58.74 -33.06
C ASP A 77 25.56 -58.49 -33.21
N ARG A 78 24.71 -59.45 -32.81
CA ARG A 78 23.27 -59.19 -32.62
C ARG A 78 23.13 -57.99 -31.69
N ASN A 79 22.32 -57.03 -32.13
CA ASN A 79 22.16 -55.78 -31.41
C ASN A 79 21.35 -55.98 -30.12
N TYR A 80 22.02 -56.38 -29.04
CA TYR A 80 21.42 -56.50 -27.71
C TYR A 80 21.13 -55.15 -27.06
N SER A 81 21.41 -54.02 -27.73
CA SER A 81 21.12 -52.61 -27.37
C SER A 81 21.69 -52.07 -26.04
N ILE A 82 21.89 -52.92 -25.03
CA ILE A 82 22.25 -52.55 -23.65
C ILE A 82 23.39 -53.40 -23.07
N TYR A 83 23.79 -54.48 -23.76
CA TYR A 83 24.91 -55.34 -23.38
C TYR A 83 25.86 -55.57 -24.55
N ALA A 84 27.15 -55.59 -24.24
CA ALA A 84 28.20 -56.13 -25.08
C ALA A 84 28.64 -57.50 -24.54
N LEU A 85 28.96 -58.43 -25.43
CA LEU A 85 29.41 -59.77 -25.08
C LEU A 85 30.89 -59.94 -25.39
N VAL A 86 31.62 -60.55 -24.46
CA VAL A 86 33.06 -60.82 -24.61
C VAL A 86 33.34 -62.25 -24.19
N ILE A 87 33.96 -63.03 -25.07
CA ILE A 87 34.35 -64.41 -24.84
C ILE A 87 35.86 -64.47 -24.54
N THR A 88 36.25 -65.13 -23.46
CA THR A 88 37.65 -65.36 -23.09
C THR A 88 38.00 -66.85 -23.00
N ASP A 89 39.30 -67.15 -23.06
CA ASP A 89 39.89 -68.49 -22.94
C ASP A 89 40.06 -68.99 -21.50
N CYS A 90 39.39 -68.36 -20.52
CA CYS A 90 39.57 -68.72 -19.13
C CYS A 90 38.92 -70.07 -18.76
N ILE A 91 39.75 -71.04 -18.36
CA ILE A 91 39.35 -72.42 -18.03
C ILE A 91 39.14 -72.63 -16.51
N THR A 92 39.56 -71.69 -15.67
CA THR A 92 39.47 -71.84 -14.21
C THR A 92 38.05 -71.59 -13.68
N GLU A 93 37.73 -72.15 -12.50
CA GLU A 93 36.50 -71.82 -11.77
C GLU A 93 36.65 -70.61 -10.84
N GLN A 94 37.88 -70.15 -10.59
CA GLN A 94 38.20 -69.04 -9.69
C GLN A 94 37.67 -67.71 -10.23
N GLU A 95 37.08 -66.85 -9.40
CA GLU A 95 36.53 -65.56 -9.86
C GLU A 95 37.57 -64.72 -10.63
N TYR A 96 38.82 -64.73 -10.18
CA TYR A 96 39.94 -64.08 -10.84
C TYR A 96 40.67 -65.00 -11.82
N CYS A 97 40.88 -64.52 -13.05
CA CYS A 97 41.61 -65.23 -14.11
C CYS A 97 42.70 -64.33 -14.70
N SER A 98 43.83 -64.23 -13.99
CA SER A 98 44.99 -63.45 -14.46
C SER A 98 45.58 -64.06 -15.72
N GLY A 99 45.64 -63.28 -16.80
CA GLY A 99 46.26 -63.69 -18.07
C GLY A 99 45.29 -64.26 -19.13
N GLN A 100 43.98 -64.11 -18.94
CA GLN A 100 43.00 -64.49 -19.97
C GLN A 100 43.12 -63.62 -21.23
N ASN A 101 42.91 -64.21 -22.40
CA ASN A 101 42.85 -63.51 -23.68
C ASN A 101 41.40 -63.40 -24.16
N ILE A 102 41.07 -62.26 -24.75
CA ILE A 102 39.79 -62.06 -25.43
C ILE A 102 39.83 -62.81 -26.76
N LEU A 103 38.97 -63.81 -26.90
CA LEU A 103 38.84 -64.60 -28.12
C LEU A 103 37.87 -63.95 -29.11
N PHE A 104 36.73 -63.47 -28.62
CA PHE A 104 35.71 -62.80 -29.42
C PHE A 104 35.05 -61.69 -28.62
N ALA A 105 34.68 -60.61 -29.29
CA ALA A 105 33.94 -59.51 -28.68
C ALA A 105 32.91 -58.96 -29.66
N THR A 106 31.80 -58.44 -29.14
CA THR A 106 30.85 -57.63 -29.92
C THR A 106 31.59 -56.47 -30.60
N ASN A 107 31.25 -56.19 -31.86
CA ASN A 107 31.92 -55.20 -32.69
C ASN A 107 32.00 -53.81 -32.01
N PRO A 108 33.19 -53.20 -31.90
CA PRO A 108 33.37 -51.89 -31.27
C PRO A 108 32.57 -50.77 -31.94
N LYS A 109 32.21 -50.88 -33.23
CA LYS A 109 31.36 -49.88 -33.89
C LYS A 109 29.93 -49.87 -33.34
N LEU A 110 29.49 -50.96 -32.70
CA LEU A 110 28.18 -51.09 -32.07
C LEU A 110 28.18 -50.62 -30.61
N ILE A 111 29.36 -50.48 -30.00
CA ILE A 111 29.55 -50.05 -28.61
C ILE A 111 30.28 -48.72 -28.64
N ARG A 112 29.59 -47.60 -28.41
CA ARG A 112 30.08 -46.19 -28.45
C ARG A 112 31.54 -45.98 -27.98
N GLU A 113 32.50 -46.38 -28.82
CA GLU A 113 33.96 -46.23 -28.70
C GLU A 113 34.60 -46.64 -27.36
N LYS A 114 33.95 -47.48 -26.55
CA LYS A 114 34.58 -48.00 -25.31
C LYS A 114 35.42 -49.22 -25.65
N GLN A 115 36.74 -49.05 -25.70
CA GLN A 115 37.68 -50.18 -25.83
C GLN A 115 37.59 -51.04 -24.56
N ILE A 116 37.20 -52.29 -24.72
CA ILE A 116 37.11 -53.25 -23.61
C ILE A 116 38.50 -53.79 -23.35
N LYS A 117 39.02 -53.55 -22.14
CA LYS A 117 40.31 -54.08 -21.70
C LYS A 117 40.12 -55.34 -20.86
N VAL A 118 41.12 -56.22 -20.88
CA VAL A 118 41.10 -57.50 -20.16
C VAL A 118 41.03 -57.27 -18.65
N GLU A 119 41.67 -56.22 -18.15
CA GLU A 119 41.74 -55.88 -16.72
C GLU A 119 40.37 -55.49 -16.15
N ASP A 120 39.48 -54.93 -16.99
CA ASP A 120 38.16 -54.47 -16.57
C ASP A 120 37.15 -55.63 -16.46
N LEU A 121 37.45 -56.80 -17.06
CA LEU A 121 36.54 -57.95 -17.13
C LEU A 121 36.18 -58.51 -15.74
N ILE A 122 37.03 -58.31 -14.73
CA ILE A 122 36.78 -58.76 -13.36
C ILE A 122 35.51 -58.15 -12.75
N ASN A 123 35.10 -56.97 -13.22
CA ASN A 123 33.99 -56.21 -12.66
C ASN A 123 32.63 -56.53 -13.32
N TYR A 124 32.60 -57.47 -14.28
CA TYR A 124 31.40 -57.79 -15.05
C TYR A 124 30.90 -59.22 -14.79
N PRO A 125 29.58 -59.45 -14.82
CA PRO A 125 29.01 -60.78 -14.67
C PRO A 125 29.42 -61.68 -15.85
N TYR A 126 29.69 -62.95 -15.56
CA TYR A 126 30.10 -63.93 -16.56
C TYR A 126 29.33 -65.25 -16.46
N LEU A 127 29.27 -65.96 -17.58
CA LEU A 127 28.77 -67.32 -17.70
C LEU A 127 29.90 -68.25 -18.14
N PHE A 128 29.93 -69.46 -17.57
CA PHE A 128 30.89 -70.49 -18.00
C PHE A 128 30.42 -71.14 -19.30
N LEU A 129 31.32 -71.19 -20.29
CA LEU A 129 31.18 -72.04 -21.47
C LEU A 129 31.74 -73.41 -21.13
N ARG A 130 30.98 -74.46 -21.42
CA ARG A 130 31.33 -75.83 -21.03
C ARG A 130 31.22 -76.75 -22.21
N ARG A 131 32.17 -77.66 -22.34
CA ARG A 131 32.07 -78.76 -23.30
C ARG A 131 30.91 -79.68 -22.88
N PRO A 132 29.93 -79.95 -23.76
CA PRO A 132 28.86 -80.89 -23.42
C PRO A 132 29.48 -82.26 -23.16
N SER A 133 29.17 -82.86 -22.00
CA SER A 133 29.59 -84.21 -21.65
C SER A 133 28.92 -85.23 -22.59
N SER A 134 29.64 -86.29 -22.95
CA SER A 134 29.15 -87.30 -23.89
C SER A 134 27.86 -87.98 -23.41
N SER A 135 27.05 -88.42 -24.37
CA SER A 135 25.63 -88.81 -24.26
C SER A 135 25.29 -89.94 -23.27
N ILE A 136 26.27 -90.63 -22.69
CA ILE A 136 26.05 -91.72 -21.72
C ILE A 136 25.90 -91.19 -20.29
N LEU A 137 26.56 -90.07 -19.96
CA LEU A 137 26.49 -89.44 -18.63
C LEU A 137 25.18 -88.65 -18.43
N GLN A 138 24.62 -88.08 -19.49
CA GLN A 138 23.33 -87.37 -19.43
C GLN A 138 22.14 -88.28 -19.09
N LEU A 139 22.16 -89.55 -19.52
CA LEU A 139 21.12 -90.54 -19.20
C LEU A 139 21.20 -91.02 -17.73
N LEU A 140 22.39 -91.00 -17.13
CA LEU A 140 22.59 -91.35 -15.72
C LEU A 140 22.29 -90.17 -14.79
N GLU A 141 22.57 -88.93 -15.20
CA GLU A 141 22.32 -87.72 -14.39
C GLU A 141 20.88 -87.19 -14.48
N GLN A 142 20.07 -87.59 -15.47
CA GLN A 142 18.66 -87.17 -15.59
C GLN A 142 17.76 -87.65 -14.44
N LYS A 143 18.23 -88.61 -13.63
CA LYS A 143 17.46 -89.22 -12.53
C LYS A 143 17.58 -88.50 -11.19
N GLU A 144 18.52 -87.55 -11.04
CA GLU A 144 18.67 -86.73 -9.83
C GLU A 144 18.53 -85.24 -10.15
N LYS A 145 17.55 -84.59 -9.51
CA LYS A 145 17.25 -83.17 -9.72
C LYS A 145 18.42 -82.27 -9.31
N LYS A 146 18.70 -81.29 -10.18
CA LYS A 146 19.30 -79.98 -9.91
C LYS A 146 20.71 -79.99 -9.29
N THR A 147 21.73 -80.32 -10.08
CA THR A 147 22.98 -79.55 -10.27
C THR A 147 23.97 -80.37 -11.11
N ALA A 148 23.63 -80.64 -12.37
CA ALA A 148 24.58 -81.27 -13.30
C ALA A 148 25.50 -80.18 -13.89
N ARG A 149 26.52 -79.80 -13.12
CA ARG A 149 27.63 -78.95 -13.54
C ARG A 149 28.83 -79.82 -13.98
N SER A 150 28.62 -80.87 -14.78
CA SER A 150 29.68 -81.77 -15.25
C SER A 150 30.04 -81.51 -16.72
N GLY A 151 31.12 -80.74 -16.92
CA GLY A 151 31.70 -80.47 -18.24
C GLY A 151 32.94 -79.58 -18.09
N GLU A 152 34.01 -79.90 -18.83
CA GLU A 152 35.24 -79.10 -18.85
C GLU A 152 34.92 -77.67 -19.30
N ILE A 153 35.40 -76.67 -18.54
CA ILE A 153 35.21 -75.26 -18.87
C ILE A 153 36.12 -74.93 -20.04
N ILE A 154 35.53 -74.41 -21.12
CA ILE A 154 36.27 -74.06 -22.35
C ILE A 154 36.48 -72.54 -22.48
N GLY A 155 35.86 -71.74 -21.60
CA GLY A 155 35.96 -70.29 -21.60
C GLY A 155 34.89 -69.61 -20.76
N ARG A 156 34.89 -68.27 -20.77
CA ARG A 156 33.87 -67.43 -20.11
C ARG A 156 33.24 -66.46 -21.10
N VAL A 157 31.95 -66.18 -20.93
CA VAL A 157 31.26 -65.08 -21.62
C VAL A 157 30.92 -64.01 -20.60
N TYR A 158 31.51 -62.83 -20.75
CA TYR A 158 31.22 -61.63 -19.97
C TYR A 158 30.10 -60.82 -20.62
N SER A 159 29.18 -60.31 -19.79
CA SER A 159 28.14 -59.37 -20.21
C SER A 159 28.46 -57.98 -19.66
N ILE A 160 28.76 -57.04 -20.54
CA ILE A 160 29.17 -55.68 -20.21
C ILE A 160 28.00 -54.73 -20.49
N SER A 161 27.48 -54.05 -19.47
CA SER A 161 26.45 -53.05 -19.69
C SER A 161 27.01 -51.83 -20.42
N THR A 162 26.34 -51.40 -21.49
CA THR A 162 26.70 -50.21 -22.28
C THR A 162 25.96 -48.96 -21.82
N ILE A 163 25.23 -49.03 -20.70
CA ILE A 163 24.43 -47.94 -20.16
C ILE A 163 25.34 -46.96 -19.40
N PRO A 164 25.39 -45.65 -19.78
CA PRO A 164 26.15 -44.66 -19.02
C PRO A 164 25.53 -44.45 -17.64
N SER A 165 26.30 -43.96 -16.67
CA SER A 165 25.71 -43.48 -15.41
C SER A 165 24.94 -42.16 -15.62
N PHE A 166 24.02 -41.83 -14.71
CA PHE A 166 23.30 -40.55 -14.77
C PHE A 166 24.27 -39.36 -14.80
N GLU A 167 25.34 -39.39 -14.00
CA GLU A 167 26.30 -38.29 -13.94
C GLU A 167 27.06 -38.09 -15.26
N GLU A 168 27.40 -39.18 -15.95
CA GLU A 168 28.04 -39.14 -17.27
C GLU A 168 27.09 -38.63 -18.34
N ASP A 169 25.86 -39.17 -18.42
CA ASP A 169 24.85 -38.73 -19.39
C ASP A 169 24.45 -37.27 -19.16
N TYR A 170 24.29 -36.87 -17.91
CA TYR A 170 23.94 -35.49 -17.53
C TYR A 170 25.06 -34.49 -17.83
N ARG A 171 26.33 -34.86 -17.61
CA ARG A 171 27.49 -34.03 -18.01
C ARG A 171 27.58 -33.90 -19.53
N SER A 172 27.34 -34.98 -20.26
CA SER A 172 27.29 -34.94 -21.73
C SER A 172 26.17 -34.05 -22.24
N TRP A 173 24.99 -34.12 -21.62
CA TRP A 173 23.88 -33.22 -21.90
C TRP A 173 24.22 -31.76 -21.61
N LEU A 174 24.89 -31.45 -20.49
CA LEU A 174 25.30 -30.07 -20.16
C LEU A 174 26.25 -29.45 -21.20
N ARG A 175 27.01 -30.27 -21.94
CA ARG A 175 27.89 -29.78 -23.02
C ARG A 175 27.13 -29.46 -24.30
N ASP A 176 26.06 -30.20 -24.59
CA ASP A 176 25.22 -30.00 -25.77
C ASP A 176 23.74 -30.28 -25.47
N PRO A 177 23.02 -29.33 -24.84
CA PRO A 177 21.69 -29.58 -24.31
C PRO A 177 20.60 -29.65 -25.38
N PHE A 178 20.91 -29.28 -26.63
CA PHE A 178 19.95 -29.15 -27.73
C PHE A 178 20.01 -30.30 -28.73
N ARG A 179 20.87 -31.30 -28.50
CA ARG A 179 20.97 -32.48 -29.35
C ARG A 179 19.64 -33.24 -29.41
N GLU A 180 19.32 -33.78 -30.59
CA GLU A 180 18.11 -34.60 -30.78
C GLU A 180 18.23 -35.95 -30.07
N ASN A 181 17.79 -35.99 -28.81
CA ASN A 181 17.59 -37.19 -28.02
C ASN A 181 16.37 -36.99 -27.12
N ASP A 182 15.41 -37.92 -27.14
CA ASP A 182 14.16 -37.82 -26.40
C ASP A 182 14.36 -37.69 -24.88
N LEU A 183 15.40 -38.32 -24.33
CA LEU A 183 15.76 -38.17 -22.91
C LEU A 183 16.29 -36.76 -22.60
N TRP A 184 17.12 -36.22 -23.49
CA TRP A 184 17.71 -34.90 -23.33
C TRP A 184 16.69 -33.78 -23.51
N ARG A 185 15.69 -33.99 -24.39
CA ARG A 185 14.52 -33.10 -24.49
C ARG A 185 13.75 -33.03 -23.17
N LYS A 186 13.61 -34.15 -22.46
CA LYS A 186 12.99 -34.17 -21.12
C LYS A 186 13.84 -33.42 -20.09
N TYR A 187 15.17 -33.56 -20.11
CA TYR A 187 16.06 -32.79 -19.22
C TYR A 187 15.98 -31.29 -19.45
N LEU A 188 15.91 -30.88 -20.71
CA LEU A 188 15.75 -29.49 -21.08
C LEU A 188 14.40 -28.94 -20.60
N LEU A 189 13.31 -29.69 -20.81
CA LEU A 189 11.97 -29.29 -20.39
C LEU A 189 11.85 -29.14 -18.87
N THR A 190 12.38 -30.09 -18.09
CA THR A 190 12.36 -30.01 -16.62
C THR A 190 13.25 -28.88 -16.10
N MET A 191 14.47 -28.72 -16.64
CA MET A 191 15.38 -27.65 -16.22
C MET A 191 14.76 -26.28 -16.49
N THR A 192 14.23 -26.06 -17.70
CA THR A 192 13.57 -24.80 -18.06
C THR A 192 12.34 -24.54 -17.20
N SER A 193 11.50 -25.55 -16.98
CA SER A 193 10.31 -25.42 -16.13
C SER A 193 10.65 -25.07 -14.68
N CYS A 194 11.66 -25.72 -14.09
CA CYS A 194 12.12 -25.44 -12.73
C CYS A 194 12.72 -24.04 -12.62
N LEU A 195 13.56 -23.61 -13.57
CA LEU A 195 14.15 -22.27 -13.57
C LEU A 195 13.08 -21.18 -13.73
N LEU A 196 12.14 -21.35 -14.66
CA LEU A 196 11.01 -20.44 -14.82
C LEU A 196 10.14 -20.38 -13.56
N GLY A 197 9.88 -21.53 -12.94
CA GLY A 197 9.19 -21.62 -11.65
C GLY A 197 9.91 -20.86 -10.54
N GLY A 198 11.23 -21.02 -10.41
CA GLY A 198 12.05 -20.32 -9.43
C GLY A 198 12.03 -18.80 -9.60
N VAL A 199 12.14 -18.32 -10.84
CA VAL A 199 12.03 -16.89 -11.18
C VAL A 199 10.62 -16.37 -10.89
N PHE A 200 9.58 -17.15 -11.19
CA PHE A 200 8.20 -16.78 -10.90
C PHE A 200 7.93 -16.64 -9.40
N VAL A 201 8.41 -17.59 -8.58
CA VAL A 201 8.34 -17.51 -7.12
C VAL A 201 9.09 -16.29 -6.61
N TRP A 202 10.27 -15.99 -7.15
CA TRP A 202 11.03 -14.78 -6.80
C TRP A 202 10.23 -13.50 -7.09
N LEU A 203 9.58 -13.41 -8.25
CA LEU A 203 8.74 -12.26 -8.61
C LEU A 203 7.58 -12.06 -7.63
N ILE A 204 6.89 -13.14 -7.24
CA ILE A 204 5.79 -13.07 -6.26
C ILE A 204 6.30 -12.56 -4.91
N VAL A 205 7.42 -13.10 -4.43
CA VAL A 205 8.02 -12.71 -3.15
C VAL A 205 8.43 -11.23 -3.17
N GLU A 206 9.06 -10.76 -4.25
CA GLU A 206 9.43 -9.35 -4.37
C GLU A 206 8.22 -8.42 -4.46
N LEU A 207 7.17 -8.83 -5.18
CA LEU A 207 5.92 -8.08 -5.27
C LEU A 207 5.28 -7.93 -3.88
N PHE A 208 5.16 -9.03 -3.13
CA PHE A 208 4.60 -9.03 -1.79
C PHE A 208 5.40 -8.12 -0.83
N LEU A 209 6.73 -8.22 -0.86
CA LEU A 209 7.60 -7.36 -0.05
C LEU A 209 7.54 -5.89 -0.46
N LYS A 210 7.31 -5.60 -1.76
CA LYS A 210 7.13 -4.23 -2.25
C LYS A 210 5.81 -3.64 -1.75
N ILE A 211 4.71 -4.39 -1.86
CA ILE A 211 3.38 -3.99 -1.37
C ILE A 211 3.46 -3.67 0.13
N ARG A 212 4.00 -4.59 0.93
CA ARG A 212 4.12 -4.42 2.38
C ARG A 212 4.92 -3.17 2.78
N ARG A 213 5.95 -2.82 1.99
CA ARG A 213 6.75 -1.60 2.21
C ARG A 213 6.00 -0.33 1.86
N ILE A 214 5.19 -0.35 0.80
CA ILE A 214 4.34 0.79 0.43
C ILE A 214 3.29 1.01 1.52
N GLU A 215 2.62 -0.03 1.99
CA GLU A 215 1.66 0.05 3.09
C GLU A 215 2.28 0.65 4.35
N GLN A 216 3.47 0.19 4.75
CA GLN A 216 4.17 0.75 5.90
C GLN A 216 4.54 2.23 5.72
N ARG A 217 4.93 2.65 4.52
CA ARG A 217 5.21 4.07 4.24
C ARG A 217 3.94 4.90 4.33
N ASN A 218 2.85 4.43 3.72
CA ASN A 218 1.56 5.12 3.76
C ASN A 218 1.02 5.21 5.20
N ALA A 219 1.17 4.16 6.00
CA ALA A 219 0.80 4.16 7.41
C ALA A 219 1.59 5.22 8.19
N ARG A 220 2.92 5.28 8.02
CA ARG A 220 3.76 6.31 8.65
C ARG A 220 3.42 7.73 8.19
N GLN A 221 3.09 7.90 6.91
CA GLN A 221 2.65 9.20 6.40
C GLN A 221 1.35 9.65 7.06
N ARG A 222 0.35 8.76 7.15
CA ARG A 222 -0.90 9.05 7.87
C ARG A 222 -0.67 9.39 9.34
N GLU A 223 0.24 8.70 10.01
CA GLU A 223 0.60 9.02 11.40
C GLU A 223 1.19 10.43 11.53
N ASN A 224 2.14 10.78 10.66
CA ASN A 224 2.75 12.11 10.66
C ASN A 224 1.74 13.20 10.29
N GLU A 225 0.81 12.91 9.37
CA GLU A 225 -0.28 13.83 9.00
C GLU A 225 -1.22 14.07 10.18
N LEU A 226 -1.67 13.02 10.87
CA LEU A 226 -2.53 13.14 12.04
C LEU A 226 -1.87 13.95 13.17
N ILE A 227 -0.58 13.73 13.42
CA ILE A 227 0.16 14.50 14.44
C ILE A 227 0.27 15.95 14.01
N LYS A 228 0.58 16.22 12.73
CA LYS A 228 0.68 17.59 12.21
C LYS A 228 -0.66 18.33 12.27
N ASP A 229 -1.77 17.66 11.94
CA ASP A 229 -3.10 18.23 12.02
C ASP A 229 -3.46 18.54 13.49
N ALA A 230 -3.12 17.66 14.44
CA ALA A 230 -3.30 17.89 15.86
C ALA A 230 -2.47 19.07 16.39
N ASP A 231 -1.19 19.14 16.01
CA ASP A 231 -0.30 20.25 16.41
C ASP A 231 -0.79 21.59 15.83
N THR A 232 -1.28 21.58 14.58
CA THR A 232 -1.86 22.76 13.93
C THR A 232 -3.10 23.23 14.70
N TYR A 233 -3.99 22.30 15.06
CA TYR A 233 -5.21 22.62 15.79
C TYR A 233 -4.92 23.09 17.23
N LEU A 234 -3.92 22.54 17.90
CA LEU A 234 -3.44 23.06 19.19
C LEU A 234 -2.92 24.50 19.08
N GLY A 235 -2.19 24.81 18.01
CA GLY A 235 -1.78 26.19 17.72
C GLY A 235 -2.96 27.13 17.51
N GLN A 236 -4.00 26.68 16.80
CA GLN A 236 -5.23 27.46 16.60
C GLN A 236 -5.96 27.76 17.92
N LEU A 237 -6.04 26.78 18.83
CA LEU A 237 -6.64 26.99 20.15
C LEU A 237 -5.84 27.96 21.02
N GLU A 238 -4.51 27.91 20.95
CA GLU A 238 -3.63 28.82 21.69
C GLU A 238 -3.74 30.26 21.18
N GLU A 239 -3.82 30.44 19.87
CA GLU A 239 -4.03 31.77 19.29
C GLU A 239 -5.42 32.32 19.62
N LYS A 240 -6.48 31.51 19.52
CA LYS A 240 -7.83 31.92 19.96
C LYS A 240 -7.85 32.34 21.42
N GLY A 241 -7.20 31.58 22.31
CA GLY A 241 -7.09 31.95 23.73
C GLY A 241 -6.41 33.32 23.92
N SER A 242 -5.35 33.57 23.17
CA SER A 242 -4.62 34.85 23.20
C SER A 242 -5.48 36.02 22.67
N GLN A 243 -6.26 35.79 21.60
CA GLN A 243 -7.17 36.78 21.05
C GLN A 243 -8.29 37.15 22.04
N ILE A 244 -8.87 36.16 22.73
CA ILE A 244 -9.88 36.40 23.78
C ILE A 244 -9.28 37.24 24.91
N GLU A 245 -8.07 36.92 25.38
CA GLU A 245 -7.42 37.68 26.45
C GLU A 245 -7.11 39.12 26.02
N GLU A 246 -6.68 39.34 24.78
CA GLU A 246 -6.44 40.68 24.27
C GLU A 246 -7.75 41.47 24.12
N GLN A 247 -8.83 40.81 23.69
CA GLN A 247 -10.15 41.42 23.58
C GLN A 247 -10.70 41.83 24.95
N GLU A 248 -10.54 40.98 25.98
CA GLU A 248 -10.89 41.30 27.36
C GLU A 248 -10.12 42.53 27.86
N ARG A 249 -8.79 42.57 27.62
CA ARG A 249 -7.95 43.73 28.00
C ARG A 249 -8.37 45.01 27.30
N ARG A 250 -8.67 44.96 26.00
CA ARG A 250 -9.14 46.12 25.23
C ARG A 250 -10.49 46.60 25.74
N SER A 251 -11.44 45.69 25.95
CA SER A 251 -12.76 46.01 26.46
C SER A 251 -12.67 46.64 27.86
N THR A 252 -11.88 46.07 28.76
CA THR A 252 -11.66 46.60 30.12
C THR A 252 -11.07 48.01 30.10
N ARG A 253 -10.11 48.28 29.20
CA ARG A 253 -9.52 49.63 29.03
C ARG A 253 -10.55 50.64 28.49
N GLN A 254 -11.37 50.25 27.53
CA GLN A 254 -12.41 51.11 26.97
C GLN A 254 -13.46 51.47 28.03
N PHE A 255 -13.97 50.48 28.77
CA PHE A 255 -14.90 50.72 29.88
C PHE A 255 -14.28 51.62 30.96
N GLY A 256 -13.02 51.38 31.33
CA GLY A 256 -12.30 52.24 32.27
C GLY A 256 -12.20 53.70 31.80
N ALA A 257 -11.95 53.92 30.50
CA ALA A 257 -11.91 55.27 29.91
C ALA A 257 -13.29 55.94 29.88
N TYR A 258 -14.36 55.19 29.58
CA TYR A 258 -15.73 55.71 29.62
C TYR A 258 -16.13 56.12 31.04
N ILE A 259 -15.87 55.28 32.04
CA ILE A 259 -16.15 55.58 33.45
C ILE A 259 -15.37 56.83 33.89
N ALA A 260 -14.08 56.93 33.55
CA ALA A 260 -13.27 58.11 33.88
C ALA A 260 -13.81 59.40 33.25
N ARG A 261 -14.25 59.34 31.99
CA ARG A 261 -14.79 60.49 31.28
C ARG A 261 -16.16 60.93 31.81
N ILE A 262 -17.00 59.98 32.22
CA ILE A 262 -18.29 60.29 32.86
C ILE A 262 -18.06 60.93 34.23
N LYS A 263 -17.12 60.41 35.04
CA LYS A 263 -16.73 61.04 36.32
C LYS A 263 -16.17 62.46 36.14
N GLU A 264 -15.39 62.69 35.08
CA GLU A 264 -14.90 64.04 34.75
C GLU A 264 -16.06 64.98 34.36
N LEU A 265 -17.03 64.49 33.59
CA LEU A 265 -18.23 65.24 33.21
C LEU A 265 -19.13 65.54 34.42
N GLU A 266 -19.33 64.56 35.31
CA GLU A 266 -20.03 64.71 36.59
C GLU A 266 -19.38 65.82 37.44
N GLN A 267 -18.05 65.83 37.54
CA GLN A 267 -17.31 66.83 38.30
C GLN A 267 -17.46 68.25 37.71
N LYS A 268 -17.64 68.37 36.39
CA LYS A 268 -17.93 69.64 35.68
C LYS A 268 -19.41 70.06 35.79
N LEU A 269 -20.32 69.12 36.00
CA LEU A 269 -21.77 69.31 36.09
C LEU A 269 -22.30 69.57 37.51
N ARG A 270 -21.43 69.88 38.47
CA ARG A 270 -21.70 70.12 39.92
C ARG A 270 -22.86 71.07 40.28
N ASN A 271 -23.50 71.73 39.33
CA ASN A 271 -24.54 72.73 39.57
C ASN A 271 -25.98 72.24 39.28
N VAL A 272 -26.19 70.98 38.88
CA VAL A 272 -27.54 70.47 38.59
C VAL A 272 -27.69 69.05 39.13
N ASP A 273 -28.39 68.90 40.26
CA ASP A 273 -28.53 67.63 40.99
C ASP A 273 -29.14 66.50 40.11
N GLU A 274 -30.06 66.82 39.20
CA GLU A 274 -30.65 65.84 38.26
C GLU A 274 -29.62 65.15 37.35
N TYR A 275 -28.56 65.86 36.93
CA TYR A 275 -27.54 65.25 36.06
C TYR A 275 -26.59 64.34 36.85
N ARG A 276 -26.49 64.51 38.17
CA ARG A 276 -25.68 63.63 39.03
C ARG A 276 -26.34 62.27 39.17
N ASP A 277 -27.63 62.23 39.46
CA ASP A 277 -28.37 60.98 39.63
C ASP A 277 -28.41 60.16 38.32
N ILE A 278 -28.56 60.84 37.17
CA ILE A 278 -28.49 60.20 35.84
C ILE A 278 -27.07 59.65 35.58
N ALA A 279 -26.03 60.42 35.89
CA ALA A 279 -24.64 59.98 35.70
C ALA A 279 -24.26 58.79 36.60
N GLU A 280 -24.69 58.79 37.87
CA GLU A 280 -24.51 57.68 38.81
C GLU A 280 -25.20 56.40 38.30
N THR A 281 -26.42 56.54 37.76
CA THR A 281 -27.17 55.41 37.19
C THR A 281 -26.45 54.83 35.96
N ILE A 282 -25.95 55.69 35.06
CA ILE A 282 -25.20 55.25 33.87
C ILE A 282 -23.87 54.59 34.26
N ILE A 283 -23.14 55.12 35.26
CA ILE A 283 -21.90 54.51 35.75
C ILE A 283 -22.19 53.10 36.25
N LYS A 284 -23.27 52.93 37.03
CA LYS A 284 -23.65 51.64 37.58
C LYS A 284 -24.02 50.64 36.49
N GLU A 285 -24.83 51.04 35.51
CA GLU A 285 -25.14 50.17 34.36
C GLU A 285 -23.90 49.76 33.56
N LEU A 286 -22.93 50.68 33.39
CA LEU A 286 -21.66 50.39 32.71
C LEU A 286 -20.73 49.48 33.52
N GLU A 287 -20.75 49.60 34.85
CA GLU A 287 -20.01 48.71 35.75
C GLU A 287 -20.61 47.30 35.73
N ASP A 288 -21.95 47.19 35.81
CA ASP A 288 -22.67 45.92 35.71
C ASP A 288 -22.44 45.23 34.35
N GLU A 289 -22.50 45.98 33.24
CA GLU A 289 -22.23 45.44 31.90
C GLU A 289 -20.76 45.02 31.73
N LYS A 290 -19.82 45.79 32.28
CA LYS A 290 -18.39 45.41 32.28
C LYS A 290 -18.19 44.09 33.02
N GLU A 291 -18.80 43.93 34.19
CA GLU A 291 -18.69 42.71 34.98
C GLU A 291 -19.30 41.52 34.22
N HIS A 292 -20.49 41.70 33.64
CA HIS A 292 -21.12 40.67 32.81
C HIS A 292 -20.28 40.26 31.60
N GLN A 293 -19.69 41.23 30.87
CA GLN A 293 -18.81 40.93 29.73
C GLN A 293 -17.53 40.20 30.16
N SER A 294 -16.92 40.60 31.29
CA SER A 294 -15.75 39.92 31.83
C SER A 294 -16.07 38.48 32.23
N GLU A 295 -17.24 38.23 32.81
CA GLU A 295 -17.69 36.87 33.11
C GLU A 295 -17.88 36.01 31.87
N ILE A 296 -18.46 36.56 30.79
CA ILE A 296 -18.62 35.84 29.52
C ILE A 296 -17.25 35.46 28.94
N PHE A 297 -16.29 36.41 28.91
CA PHE A 297 -14.95 36.12 28.41
C PHE A 297 -14.22 35.09 29.28
N ARG A 298 -14.38 35.17 30.61
CA ARG A 298 -13.81 34.19 31.54
C ARG A 298 -14.36 32.79 31.28
N ASP A 299 -15.68 32.64 31.10
CA ASP A 299 -16.32 31.36 30.80
C ASP A 299 -15.87 30.81 29.43
N GLN A 300 -15.72 31.67 28.42
CA GLN A 300 -15.17 31.28 27.11
C GLN A 300 -13.72 30.82 27.20
N LEU A 301 -12.89 31.51 27.97
CA LEU A 301 -11.49 31.16 28.17
C LEU A 301 -11.36 29.82 28.92
N GLU A 302 -12.19 29.61 29.95
CA GLU A 302 -12.22 28.36 30.71
C GLU A 302 -12.62 27.18 29.83
N LYS A 303 -13.68 27.32 29.02
CA LYS A 303 -14.08 26.29 28.04
C LYS A 303 -12.97 25.96 27.05
N THR A 304 -12.32 26.99 26.50
CA THR A 304 -11.21 26.83 25.55
C THR A 304 -10.02 26.11 26.20
N ASN A 305 -9.68 26.46 27.44
CA ASN A 305 -8.59 25.82 28.18
C ASN A 305 -8.90 24.35 28.51
N LEU A 306 -10.14 24.04 28.88
CA LEU A 306 -10.57 22.68 29.18
C LEU A 306 -10.51 21.80 27.92
N GLU A 307 -10.88 22.35 26.77
CA GLU A 307 -10.78 21.68 25.47
C GLU A 307 -9.31 21.48 25.05
N LYS A 308 -8.45 22.49 25.24
CA LYS A 308 -6.99 22.38 25.03
C LYS A 308 -6.40 21.24 25.87
N GLN A 309 -6.73 21.18 27.16
CA GLN A 309 -6.25 20.12 28.05
C GLN A 309 -6.75 18.74 27.62
N ARG A 310 -8.04 18.62 27.24
CA ARG A 310 -8.62 17.37 26.75
C ARG A 310 -7.89 16.89 25.51
N LEU A 311 -7.66 17.76 24.53
CA LEU A 311 -6.98 17.40 23.29
C LEU A 311 -5.52 17.03 23.53
N GLN A 312 -4.80 17.79 24.36
CA GLN A 312 -3.42 17.44 24.77
C GLN A 312 -3.37 16.03 25.41
N GLY A 313 -4.35 15.71 26.25
CA GLY A 313 -4.49 14.37 26.84
C GLY A 313 -4.68 13.27 25.79
N GLU A 314 -5.54 13.49 24.79
CA GLU A 314 -5.77 12.54 23.70
C GLU A 314 -4.56 12.38 22.77
N VAL A 315 -3.82 13.47 22.51
CA VAL A 315 -2.54 13.44 21.75
C VAL A 315 -1.49 12.61 22.51
N GLU A 316 -1.34 12.81 23.81
CA GLU A 316 -0.42 12.04 24.66
C GLU A 316 -0.80 10.54 24.69
N LYS A 317 -2.10 10.23 24.82
CA LYS A 317 -2.59 8.84 24.73
C LYS A 317 -2.27 8.22 23.38
N TYR A 318 -2.49 8.94 22.29
CA TYR A 318 -2.16 8.46 20.94
C TYR A 318 -0.65 8.23 20.75
N LYS A 319 0.19 9.12 21.27
CA LYS A 319 1.66 8.97 21.22
C LYS A 319 2.16 7.76 22.01
N LYS A 320 1.51 7.41 23.13
CA LYS A 320 1.87 6.27 23.99
C LYS A 320 1.24 4.94 23.57
N ALA A 321 0.17 4.95 22.77
CA ALA A 321 -0.55 3.76 22.37
C ALA A 321 0.25 2.86 21.40
N SER A 322 0.14 1.54 21.59
CA SER A 322 0.81 0.50 20.80
C SER A 322 -0.19 -0.56 20.34
N GLY A 323 -0.09 -1.01 19.08
CA GLY A 323 -0.93 -2.11 18.58
C GLY A 323 -2.40 -1.73 18.37
N LYS A 324 -3.32 -2.53 18.93
CA LYS A 324 -4.78 -2.36 18.77
C LYS A 324 -5.30 -1.05 19.41
N ASP A 325 -4.74 -0.67 20.55
CA ASP A 325 -5.11 0.55 21.29
C ASP A 325 -4.83 1.82 20.48
N LYS A 326 -3.89 1.76 19.53
CA LYS A 326 -3.56 2.89 18.65
C LYS A 326 -4.66 3.19 17.64
N GLN A 327 -5.45 2.19 17.22
CA GLN A 327 -6.60 2.41 16.33
C GLN A 327 -7.76 3.09 17.06
N GLU A 328 -8.01 2.72 18.31
CA GLU A 328 -9.02 3.36 19.15
C GLU A 328 -8.60 4.79 19.52
N ALA A 329 -7.34 4.98 19.92
CA ALA A 329 -6.77 6.31 20.16
C ALA A 329 -6.78 7.19 18.90
N SER A 330 -6.56 6.62 17.71
CA SER A 330 -6.66 7.36 16.44
C SER A 330 -8.09 7.85 16.18
N LYS A 331 -9.11 7.00 16.39
CA LYS A 331 -10.51 7.40 16.25
C LYS A 331 -10.91 8.46 17.26
N ALA A 332 -10.48 8.30 18.51
CA ALA A 332 -10.71 9.28 19.57
C ALA A 332 -10.08 10.64 19.24
N LEU A 333 -8.83 10.64 18.75
CA LEU A 333 -8.13 11.84 18.34
C LEU A 333 -8.80 12.52 17.14
N VAL A 334 -9.22 11.76 16.11
CA VAL A 334 -9.95 12.32 14.96
C VAL A 334 -11.27 12.95 15.39
N ASN A 335 -12.02 12.31 16.29
CA ASN A 335 -13.26 12.86 16.83
C ASN A 335 -13.00 14.11 17.70
N ALA A 336 -11.88 14.17 18.42
CA ALA A 336 -11.49 15.34 19.21
C ALA A 336 -10.97 16.51 18.35
N ILE A 337 -10.38 16.24 17.19
CA ILE A 337 -9.99 17.24 16.18
C ILE A 337 -11.22 17.75 15.40
N THR A 338 -12.33 17.02 15.42
CA THR A 338 -13.57 17.45 14.75
C THR A 338 -14.20 18.60 15.56
N PRO A 339 -14.34 19.82 15.02
CA PRO A 339 -14.51 20.99 15.87
C PRO A 339 -15.92 21.04 16.48
N GLN A 340 -16.00 21.08 17.82
CA GLN A 340 -17.21 21.47 18.56
C GLN A 340 -17.25 23.00 18.82
N THR A 341 -16.34 23.76 18.20
CA THR A 341 -15.96 25.12 18.63
C THR A 341 -16.79 26.26 18.05
N GLY A 342 -18.06 26.03 17.70
CA GLY A 342 -18.94 27.12 17.26
C GLY A 342 -19.77 27.71 18.40
N ASN A 343 -20.09 29.01 18.36
CA ASN A 343 -21.25 29.54 19.10
C ASN A 343 -22.49 28.66 18.79
N VAL A 344 -23.45 28.54 19.70
CA VAL A 344 -24.67 27.72 19.50
C VAL A 344 -25.33 28.02 18.14
N LEU A 345 -25.29 29.28 17.70
CA LEU A 345 -25.77 29.69 16.38
C LEU A 345 -24.90 29.16 15.23
N GLU A 346 -23.57 29.26 15.32
CA GLU A 346 -22.65 28.70 14.33
C GLU A 346 -22.79 27.18 14.22
N GLN A 347 -22.95 26.48 15.35
CA GLN A 347 -23.21 25.04 15.36
C GLN A 347 -24.54 24.72 14.69
N ARG A 348 -25.60 25.52 14.90
CA ARG A 348 -26.89 25.38 14.22
C ARG A 348 -26.75 25.62 12.72
N VAL A 349 -26.04 26.66 12.29
CA VAL A 349 -25.74 26.95 10.87
C VAL A 349 -25.02 25.77 10.24
N MET A 350 -23.95 25.29 10.89
CA MET A 350 -23.14 24.20 10.41
C MET A 350 -23.94 22.89 10.30
N THR A 351 -24.73 22.57 11.33
CA THR A 351 -25.61 21.39 11.34
C THR A 351 -26.67 21.49 10.25
N GLY A 352 -27.26 22.68 10.06
CA GLY A 352 -28.20 22.96 8.98
C GLY A 352 -27.60 22.67 7.60
N ILE A 353 -26.40 23.19 7.33
CA ILE A 353 -25.71 22.96 6.05
C ILE A 353 -25.32 21.49 5.86
N LEU A 354 -24.74 20.84 6.88
CA LEU A 354 -24.35 19.42 6.81
C LEU A 354 -25.56 18.50 6.61
N SER A 355 -26.71 18.86 7.20
CA SER A 355 -27.95 18.10 7.05
C SER A 355 -28.60 18.26 5.67
N SER A 356 -28.16 19.24 4.86
CA SER A 356 -28.75 19.53 3.56
C SER A 356 -28.61 18.38 2.55
N PRO A 357 -29.56 18.22 1.62
CA PRO A 357 -29.47 17.20 0.57
C PRO A 357 -28.24 17.34 -0.33
N LYS A 358 -27.68 18.55 -0.43
CA LYS A 358 -26.49 18.86 -1.25
C LYS A 358 -25.20 18.39 -0.59
N CYS A 359 -25.04 18.62 0.72
CA CYS A 359 -23.91 18.06 1.47
C CYS A 359 -23.95 16.53 1.50
N ARG A 360 -25.12 15.92 1.75
CA ARG A 360 -25.26 14.45 1.80
C ARG A 360 -24.91 13.76 0.47
N ARG A 361 -25.15 14.42 -0.67
CA ARG A 361 -24.81 13.92 -2.00
C ARG A 361 -23.34 14.20 -2.40
N GLY A 362 -22.60 14.94 -1.58
CA GLY A 362 -21.23 15.37 -1.89
C GLY A 362 -21.14 16.50 -2.92
N ASP A 363 -22.27 17.14 -3.26
CA ASP A 363 -22.28 18.33 -4.14
C ASP A 363 -21.66 19.54 -3.42
N TRP A 364 -21.89 19.63 -2.11
CA TRP A 364 -21.34 20.65 -1.22
C TRP A 364 -20.45 20.00 -0.17
N LYS A 365 -19.45 20.77 0.27
CA LYS A 365 -18.64 20.44 1.43
C LYS A 365 -18.53 21.66 2.30
N ALA A 366 -18.82 21.52 3.59
CA ALA A 366 -18.76 22.64 4.51
C ALA A 366 -17.56 22.44 5.44
N VAL A 367 -16.77 23.50 5.58
CA VAL A 367 -15.54 23.54 6.39
C VAL A 367 -15.71 24.66 7.40
N ASN A 368 -15.43 24.41 8.66
CA ASN A 368 -15.47 25.43 9.71
C ASN A 368 -14.06 25.87 10.10
N HIS A 369 -13.96 27.03 10.73
CA HIS A 369 -12.73 27.50 11.39
C HIS A 369 -11.51 27.47 10.47
N PHE A 370 -11.64 28.04 9.28
CA PHE A 370 -10.59 28.04 8.28
C PHE A 370 -9.78 29.33 8.34
N ASP A 371 -8.47 29.22 8.56
CA ASP A 371 -7.56 30.37 8.50
C ASP A 371 -7.24 30.74 7.05
N VAL A 372 -7.66 31.93 6.64
CA VAL A 372 -7.39 32.48 5.30
C VAL A 372 -6.15 33.36 5.24
N ALA A 373 -5.52 33.67 6.38
CA ALA A 373 -4.35 34.55 6.47
C ALA A 373 -3.01 33.81 6.38
N VAL A 374 -2.94 32.73 5.59
CA VAL A 374 -1.71 31.93 5.41
C VAL A 374 -0.53 32.82 4.99
N GLY A 375 0.37 33.12 5.94
CA GLY A 375 1.57 33.93 5.75
C GLY A 375 1.47 35.42 6.13
N LYS A 376 0.40 35.87 6.81
CA LYS A 376 0.33 37.20 7.45
C LYS A 376 0.67 37.10 8.96
N GLU A 377 0.97 38.22 9.60
CA GLU A 377 1.33 38.29 11.04
C GLU A 377 0.14 38.03 11.99
N SER A 378 -1.10 38.10 11.49
CA SER A 378 -2.31 37.81 12.27
C SER A 378 -3.21 36.82 11.53
N SER A 379 -3.68 35.77 12.22
CA SER A 379 -4.61 34.79 11.67
C SER A 379 -6.00 35.38 11.45
N GLN A 380 -6.68 34.93 10.42
CA GLN A 380 -8.03 35.37 10.04
C GLN A 380 -8.92 34.15 9.90
N PHE A 381 -9.66 33.80 10.95
CA PHE A 381 -10.49 32.60 11.00
C PHE A 381 -11.91 32.87 10.51
N ILE A 382 -12.33 32.12 9.49
CA ILE A 382 -13.71 32.13 9.00
C ILE A 382 -14.55 31.14 9.80
N ASP A 383 -15.76 31.53 10.20
CA ASP A 383 -16.72 30.67 10.90
C ASP A 383 -17.04 29.41 10.08
N CYS A 384 -17.49 29.60 8.83
CA CYS A 384 -17.80 28.53 7.91
C CYS A 384 -17.52 28.90 6.44
N ILE A 385 -17.02 27.94 5.66
CA ILE A 385 -16.89 27.99 4.21
C ILE A 385 -17.73 26.87 3.63
N VAL A 386 -18.63 27.21 2.71
CA VAL A 386 -19.32 26.23 1.86
C VAL A 386 -18.59 26.15 0.53
N ILE A 387 -18.05 24.96 0.25
CA ILE A 387 -17.31 24.62 -0.95
C ILE A 387 -18.24 23.90 -1.90
N THR A 388 -18.40 24.47 -3.10
CA THR A 388 -19.16 23.86 -4.19
C THR A 388 -18.26 23.69 -5.40
N LYS A 389 -18.73 22.94 -6.41
CA LYS A 389 -18.03 22.84 -7.69
C LYS A 389 -17.99 24.14 -8.50
N GLU A 390 -18.85 25.11 -8.18
CA GLU A 390 -19.03 26.34 -8.96
C GLU A 390 -18.42 27.57 -8.27
N CYS A 391 -18.34 27.57 -6.94
CA CYS A 391 -17.92 28.71 -6.13
C CYS A 391 -17.52 28.31 -4.71
N LEU A 392 -16.86 29.24 -4.02
CA LEU A 392 -16.66 29.23 -2.57
C LEU A 392 -17.56 30.27 -1.92
N ILE A 393 -18.16 29.93 -0.80
CA ILE A 393 -19.04 30.84 -0.06
C ILE A 393 -18.52 30.94 1.38
N VAL A 394 -18.09 32.14 1.75
CA VAL A 394 -17.65 32.49 3.11
C VAL A 394 -18.88 32.90 3.91
N LEU A 395 -19.07 32.29 5.07
CA LEU A 395 -20.14 32.58 6.01
C LEU A 395 -19.55 33.24 7.25
N GLU A 396 -20.17 34.35 7.65
CA GLU A 396 -19.94 35.03 8.92
C GLU A 396 -21.24 35.03 9.71
N VAL A 397 -21.22 34.52 10.93
CA VAL A 397 -22.41 34.30 11.74
C VAL A 397 -22.44 35.31 12.89
N LYS A 398 -23.48 36.14 12.96
CA LYS A 398 -23.62 37.20 13.98
C LYS A 398 -24.88 36.98 14.82
N ASN A 399 -24.70 36.72 16.11
CA ASN A 399 -25.80 36.38 17.03
C ASN A 399 -26.50 37.62 17.61
N TYR A 400 -27.22 38.37 16.77
CA TYR A 400 -27.99 39.56 17.16
C TYR A 400 -29.48 39.38 16.81
N PHE A 401 -30.36 39.71 17.76
CA PHE A 401 -31.81 39.59 17.64
C PHE A 401 -32.45 40.99 17.64
N GLY A 402 -33.48 41.19 16.81
CA GLY A 402 -34.15 42.48 16.64
C GLY A 402 -34.05 43.01 15.22
N VAL A 403 -34.09 44.33 15.06
CA VAL A 403 -33.99 45.00 13.75
C VAL A 403 -32.53 45.40 13.50
N ILE A 404 -31.93 44.89 12.43
CA ILE A 404 -30.58 45.29 12.02
C ILE A 404 -30.68 46.37 10.95
N GLU A 405 -30.01 47.50 11.18
CA GLU A 405 -29.94 48.62 10.24
C GLU A 405 -28.53 49.22 10.18
N ALA A 406 -28.21 49.90 9.09
CA ALA A 406 -26.96 50.64 8.96
C ALA A 406 -27.20 52.12 9.30
N GLU A 407 -26.24 52.80 9.94
CA GLU A 407 -26.33 54.24 10.20
C GLU A 407 -26.34 55.08 8.89
N GLY A 408 -25.80 54.52 7.81
CA GLY A 408 -25.82 55.10 6.48
C GLY A 408 -25.75 54.00 5.43
N TYR A 409 -24.79 54.09 4.51
CA TYR A 409 -24.59 53.04 3.50
C TYR A 409 -24.11 51.74 4.18
N PRO A 410 -24.78 50.59 3.94
CA PRO A 410 -24.42 49.31 4.58
C PRO A 410 -22.96 48.91 4.37
N GLU A 411 -22.35 49.33 3.27
CA GLU A 411 -20.95 49.04 2.97
C GLU A 411 -19.98 49.79 3.90
N ASN A 412 -20.25 51.06 4.21
CA ASN A 412 -19.26 51.99 4.78
C ASN A 412 -19.67 52.56 6.15
N SER A 413 -20.66 51.99 6.80
CA SER A 413 -21.16 52.49 8.08
C SER A 413 -21.37 51.37 9.08
N LYS A 414 -21.42 51.74 10.36
CA LYS A 414 -21.70 50.81 11.44
C LYS A 414 -23.09 50.24 11.30
N TRP A 415 -23.22 48.97 11.65
CA TRP A 415 -24.50 48.31 11.75
C TRP A 415 -24.96 48.34 13.20
N LEU A 416 -26.23 48.64 13.39
CA LEU A 416 -26.91 48.73 14.67
C LEU A 416 -27.97 47.65 14.75
N CYS A 417 -28.08 47.04 15.92
CA CYS A 417 -29.15 46.15 16.29
C CYS A 417 -30.06 46.89 17.26
N ARG A 418 -31.34 47.04 16.89
CA ARG A 418 -32.40 47.60 17.73
C ARG A 418 -33.29 46.50 18.26
N ASP A 419 -33.37 46.42 19.58
CA ASP A 419 -34.32 45.56 20.29
C ASP A 419 -35.09 46.41 21.31
N GLY A 420 -36.31 46.81 20.94
CA GLY A 420 -37.09 47.80 21.69
C GLY A 420 -36.36 49.14 21.81
N ASN A 421 -36.07 49.56 23.03
CA ASN A 421 -35.34 50.80 23.33
C ASN A 421 -33.80 50.63 23.35
N LYS A 422 -33.29 49.39 23.28
CA LYS A 422 -31.86 49.14 23.29
C LYS A 422 -31.30 49.21 21.87
N VAL A 423 -30.22 49.97 21.71
CA VAL A 423 -29.46 50.06 20.46
C VAL A 423 -28.04 49.59 20.73
N VAL A 424 -27.62 48.53 20.04
CA VAL A 424 -26.29 47.92 20.21
C VAL A 424 -25.61 47.86 18.86
N THR A 425 -24.35 48.28 18.78
CA THR A 425 -23.55 48.14 17.56
C THR A 425 -23.25 46.66 17.30
N VAL A 426 -23.53 46.19 16.08
CA VAL A 426 -23.17 44.85 15.63
C VAL A 426 -21.65 44.77 15.47
N LYS A 427 -21.00 44.08 16.40
CA LYS A 427 -19.54 43.95 16.43
C LYS A 427 -19.02 43.10 15.26
N SER A 428 -17.88 43.51 14.73
CA SER A 428 -17.02 42.74 13.83
C SER A 428 -15.64 42.62 14.45
N ASP A 429 -14.91 41.53 14.17
CA ASP A 429 -13.59 41.32 14.77
C ASP A 429 -12.54 42.30 14.21
N TRP A 430 -12.81 42.80 13.00
CA TRP A 430 -12.14 43.96 12.40
C TRP A 430 -13.05 44.63 11.39
N GLY A 431 -12.66 45.83 10.95
CA GLY A 431 -13.50 46.68 10.11
C GLY A 431 -14.58 47.39 10.93
N GLU A 432 -15.51 48.04 10.21
CA GLU A 432 -16.56 48.87 10.82
C GLU A 432 -17.89 48.13 10.96
N ASN A 433 -18.06 47.03 10.23
CA ASN A 433 -19.27 46.22 10.18
C ASN A 433 -18.94 44.77 9.73
N PRO A 434 -19.89 43.82 9.89
CA PRO A 434 -19.71 42.43 9.45
C PRO A 434 -19.43 42.27 7.94
N TYR A 435 -19.90 43.20 7.11
CA TYR A 435 -19.61 43.18 5.67
C TYR A 435 -18.12 43.36 5.38
N HIS A 436 -17.44 44.30 6.05
CA HIS A 436 -15.99 44.49 5.92
C HIS A 436 -15.21 43.23 6.28
N GLN A 437 -15.62 42.54 7.35
CA GLN A 437 -15.02 41.30 7.80
C GLN A 437 -15.15 40.19 6.73
N VAL A 438 -16.38 39.94 6.25
CA VAL A 438 -16.65 38.97 5.18
C VAL A 438 -15.92 39.30 3.88
N ARG A 439 -15.86 40.59 3.51
CA ARG A 439 -15.15 41.05 2.32
C ARG A 439 -13.67 40.74 2.39
N GLU A 440 -13.02 41.04 3.52
CA GLU A 440 -11.60 40.76 3.71
C GLU A 440 -11.32 39.25 3.65
N TYR A 441 -12.15 38.44 4.32
CA TYR A 441 -12.06 36.98 4.24
C TYR A 441 -12.20 36.46 2.81
N SER A 442 -13.21 36.95 2.09
CA SER A 442 -13.49 36.57 0.71
C SER A 442 -12.33 36.93 -0.21
N MET A 443 -11.70 38.09 -0.01
CA MET A 443 -10.53 38.54 -0.79
C MET A 443 -9.28 37.71 -0.47
N SER A 444 -9.02 37.41 0.80
CA SER A 444 -7.91 36.54 1.22
C SER A 444 -8.06 35.14 0.61
N LEU A 445 -9.26 34.55 0.69
CA LEU A 445 -9.55 33.25 0.10
C LEU A 445 -9.46 33.27 -1.43
N LEU A 446 -9.97 34.32 -2.07
CA LEU A 446 -9.87 34.51 -3.52
C LEU A 446 -8.42 34.58 -3.98
N ASN A 447 -7.55 35.27 -3.24
CA ASN A 447 -6.12 35.34 -3.56
C ASN A 447 -5.42 33.99 -3.41
N LEU A 448 -5.80 33.20 -2.39
CA LEU A 448 -5.28 31.85 -2.19
C LEU A 448 -5.67 30.93 -3.36
N VAL A 449 -6.92 31.03 -3.81
CA VAL A 449 -7.48 30.19 -4.87
C VAL A 449 -7.00 30.64 -6.24
N LYS A 450 -6.97 31.96 -6.56
CA LYS A 450 -6.51 32.49 -7.85
C LYS A 450 -5.10 32.03 -8.24
N ARG A 451 -4.22 31.84 -7.25
CA ARG A 451 -2.86 31.30 -7.47
C ARG A 451 -2.85 29.88 -8.04
N ARG A 452 -3.94 29.13 -7.87
CA ARG A 452 -4.02 27.68 -8.15
C ARG A 452 -5.19 27.30 -9.07
N LEU A 453 -6.27 28.07 -9.08
CA LEU A 453 -7.49 27.96 -9.89
C LEU A 453 -7.97 29.37 -10.24
N SER A 454 -7.72 29.83 -11.47
CA SER A 454 -7.92 31.23 -11.87
C SER A 454 -9.39 31.67 -12.06
N GLN A 455 -10.36 30.76 -11.97
CA GLN A 455 -11.76 31.01 -12.36
C GLN A 455 -12.81 30.71 -11.28
N LEU A 456 -12.44 30.31 -10.05
CA LEU A 456 -13.42 29.99 -9.01
C LEU A 456 -13.81 31.27 -8.22
N PRO A 457 -15.06 31.76 -8.32
CA PRO A 457 -15.50 32.95 -7.60
C PRO A 457 -15.68 32.64 -6.11
N VAL A 458 -15.46 33.68 -5.30
CA VAL A 458 -15.69 33.65 -3.85
C VAL A 458 -16.80 34.64 -3.53
N TYR A 459 -17.82 34.16 -2.82
CA TYR A 459 -18.95 34.94 -2.33
C TYR A 459 -18.88 35.04 -0.82
N GLY A 460 -19.51 36.06 -0.27
CA GLY A 460 -19.60 36.27 1.17
C GLY A 460 -21.04 36.40 1.64
N VAL A 461 -21.37 35.83 2.79
CA VAL A 461 -22.71 35.89 3.38
C VAL A 461 -22.61 36.19 4.87
N VAL A 462 -23.35 37.20 5.31
CA VAL A 462 -23.57 37.46 6.74
C VAL A 462 -24.88 36.79 7.15
N VAL A 463 -24.84 36.00 8.23
CA VAL A 463 -25.97 35.19 8.70
C VAL A 463 -26.37 35.63 10.11
N PHE A 464 -27.65 35.96 10.27
CA PHE A 464 -28.28 36.30 11.54
C PHE A 464 -29.22 35.17 12.04
N PRO A 465 -29.62 35.19 13.32
CA PRO A 465 -30.64 34.29 13.86
C PRO A 465 -31.97 34.32 13.11
N GLU A 466 -32.77 33.30 13.37
CA GLU A 466 -34.18 33.24 12.98
C GLU A 466 -34.93 34.39 13.67
N LEU A 467 -35.87 35.03 12.96
CA LEU A 467 -36.68 36.17 13.41
C LEU A 467 -35.96 37.54 13.48
N THR A 468 -34.67 37.61 13.16
CA THR A 468 -33.98 38.91 13.02
C THR A 468 -34.51 39.65 11.79
N ASP A 469 -34.96 40.89 11.98
CA ASP A 469 -35.43 41.73 10.89
C ASP A 469 -34.25 42.43 10.21
N ILE A 470 -33.90 41.94 9.03
CA ILE A 470 -32.85 42.50 8.16
C ILE A 470 -33.41 43.34 7.01
N SER A 471 -34.71 43.67 7.01
CA SER A 471 -35.38 44.38 5.91
C SER A 471 -34.82 45.79 5.65
N ARG A 472 -34.23 46.41 6.68
CA ARG A 472 -33.57 47.71 6.60
C ARG A 472 -32.15 47.65 6.02
N LEU A 473 -31.64 46.45 5.78
CA LEU A 473 -30.40 46.21 5.07
C LEU A 473 -30.70 45.70 3.67
N GLU A 474 -29.81 46.01 2.72
CA GLU A 474 -29.88 45.40 1.40
C GLU A 474 -29.50 43.91 1.51
N SER A 475 -30.45 43.02 1.19
CA SER A 475 -30.21 41.56 1.16
C SER A 475 -29.06 41.15 0.22
N LYS A 476 -28.74 42.01 -0.74
CA LYS A 476 -27.64 41.87 -1.68
C LYS A 476 -26.82 43.16 -1.71
N ILE A 477 -25.58 43.06 -1.21
CA ILE A 477 -24.59 44.14 -1.30
C ILE A 477 -23.67 43.85 -2.49
N GLY A 478 -23.83 44.64 -3.55
CA GLY A 478 -23.10 44.47 -4.80
C GLY A 478 -23.33 43.09 -5.46
N LYS A 479 -22.31 42.57 -6.16
CA LYS A 479 -22.41 41.29 -6.88
C LYS A 479 -22.20 40.07 -5.97
N PHE A 480 -21.23 40.15 -5.06
CA PHE A 480 -20.66 38.98 -4.38
C PHE A 480 -21.13 38.76 -2.95
N TYR A 481 -21.85 39.71 -2.35
CA TYR A 481 -22.19 39.65 -0.93
C TYR A 481 -23.70 39.55 -0.69
N ARG A 482 -24.10 38.80 0.33
CA ARG A 482 -25.49 38.63 0.75
C ARG A 482 -25.64 38.77 2.26
N ILE A 483 -26.84 39.16 2.68
CA ILE A 483 -27.23 39.19 4.09
C ILE A 483 -28.48 38.33 4.21
N THR A 484 -28.50 37.43 5.18
CA THR A 484 -29.60 36.50 5.37
C THR A 484 -29.76 36.08 6.83
N THR A 485 -30.84 35.37 7.10
CA THR A 485 -31.13 34.71 8.37
C THR A 485 -31.00 33.20 8.22
N ILE A 486 -30.85 32.48 9.33
CA ILE A 486 -30.58 31.03 9.32
C ILE A 486 -31.65 30.19 8.59
N ASP A 487 -32.91 30.60 8.64
CA ASP A 487 -34.06 29.95 7.99
C ASP A 487 -34.05 30.12 6.46
N HIS A 488 -33.48 31.22 5.96
CA HIS A 488 -33.35 31.50 4.52
C HIS A 488 -31.98 31.10 3.94
N LEU A 489 -31.02 30.72 4.80
CA LEU A 489 -29.64 30.47 4.42
C LEU A 489 -29.49 29.46 3.29
N LEU A 490 -30.15 28.29 3.38
CA LEU A 490 -30.00 27.24 2.37
C LEU A 490 -30.48 27.71 0.99
N ALA A 491 -31.59 28.45 0.92
CA ALA A 491 -32.11 29.00 -0.33
C ALA A 491 -31.13 30.03 -0.94
N VAL A 492 -30.53 30.88 -0.11
CA VAL A 492 -29.52 31.86 -0.55
C VAL A 492 -28.26 31.17 -1.08
N LEU A 493 -27.79 30.11 -0.42
CA LEU A 493 -26.64 29.32 -0.89
C LEU A 493 -26.90 28.66 -2.25
N GLU A 494 -28.09 28.10 -2.45
CA GLU A 494 -28.50 27.55 -3.75
C GLU A 494 -28.59 28.60 -4.84
N GLN A 495 -29.10 29.79 -4.51
CA GLN A 495 -29.13 30.92 -5.44
C GLN A 495 -27.72 31.36 -5.84
N ILE A 496 -26.79 31.46 -4.88
CA ILE A 496 -25.39 31.80 -5.14
C ILE A 496 -24.74 30.75 -6.06
N GLU A 497 -24.94 29.45 -5.80
CA GLU A 497 -24.42 28.39 -6.67
C GLU A 497 -24.98 28.52 -8.10
N ALA A 498 -26.27 28.81 -8.24
CA ALA A 498 -26.91 29.01 -9.55
C ALA A 498 -26.40 30.26 -10.28
N GLU A 499 -26.16 31.36 -9.58
CA GLU A 499 -25.51 32.56 -10.13
C GLU A 499 -24.09 32.25 -10.60
N ALA A 500 -23.28 31.59 -9.77
CA ALA A 500 -21.91 31.21 -10.11
C ALA A 500 -21.84 30.27 -11.32
N ARG A 501 -22.80 29.36 -11.45
CA ARG A 501 -22.90 28.44 -12.61
C ARG A 501 -23.22 29.17 -13.92
N ARG A 502 -24.01 30.25 -13.86
CA ARG A 502 -24.31 31.07 -15.05
C ARG A 502 -23.10 31.89 -15.49
N ASP A 503 -22.32 32.38 -14.53
CA ASP A 503 -21.18 33.23 -14.79
C ASP A 503 -19.91 32.45 -15.21
N ASN A 504 -19.81 31.15 -14.90
CA ASN A 504 -18.60 30.34 -15.17
C ASN A 504 -18.86 29.12 -16.07
N ALA A 505 -18.24 29.12 -17.25
CA ALA A 505 -18.18 27.97 -18.15
C ALA A 505 -16.87 27.18 -17.93
N PHE A 506 -16.81 26.35 -16.88
CA PHE A 506 -15.68 25.44 -16.67
C PHE A 506 -15.71 24.28 -17.68
N SER A 507 -14.60 24.04 -18.39
CA SER A 507 -14.41 22.87 -19.27
C SER A 507 -14.23 21.56 -18.49
N LYS A 508 -13.67 21.63 -17.27
CA LYS A 508 -13.57 20.51 -16.32
C LYS A 508 -13.70 21.03 -14.89
N ARG A 509 -14.78 20.63 -14.20
CA ARG A 509 -15.11 21.12 -12.87
C ARG A 509 -14.41 20.29 -11.79
N PRO A 510 -13.64 20.91 -10.88
CA PRO A 510 -13.08 20.20 -9.74
C PRO A 510 -14.19 19.77 -8.78
N THR A 511 -13.99 18.63 -8.13
CA THR A 511 -14.89 18.19 -7.05
C THR A 511 -14.69 19.06 -5.80
N PRO A 512 -15.71 19.22 -4.94
CA PRO A 512 -15.57 19.97 -3.69
C PRO A 512 -14.39 19.50 -2.82
N GLU A 513 -14.09 18.20 -2.83
CA GLU A 513 -12.95 17.62 -2.11
C GLU A 513 -11.59 18.05 -2.69
N GLN A 514 -11.46 18.13 -4.02
CA GLN A 514 -10.25 18.66 -4.67
C GLN A 514 -10.04 20.14 -4.35
N ILE A 515 -11.13 20.92 -4.30
CA ILE A 515 -11.07 22.33 -3.93
C ILE A 515 -10.65 22.47 -2.46
N GLU A 516 -11.19 21.65 -1.55
CA GLU A 516 -10.77 21.67 -0.14
C GLU A 516 -9.29 21.32 0.03
N ASN A 517 -8.82 20.25 -0.63
CA ASN A 517 -7.42 19.87 -0.57
C ASN A 517 -6.50 20.98 -1.08
N LEU A 518 -6.95 21.68 -2.13
CA LEU A 518 -6.24 22.80 -2.71
C LEU A 518 -6.16 24.00 -1.76
N ILE A 519 -7.25 24.38 -1.10
CA ILE A 519 -7.22 25.50 -0.13
C ILE A 519 -6.38 25.15 1.11
N ARG A 520 -6.35 23.87 1.52
CA ARG A 520 -5.51 23.37 2.62
C ARG A 520 -4.03 23.18 2.28
N GLY A 521 -3.58 23.54 1.08
CA GLY A 521 -2.16 23.41 0.72
C GLY A 521 -1.73 22.01 0.27
N LYS A 522 -2.64 21.02 0.18
CA LYS A 522 -2.33 19.65 -0.25
C LYS A 522 -2.16 19.62 -1.78
N LYS A 523 -1.24 18.79 -2.29
CA LYS A 523 -1.12 18.57 -3.75
C LYS A 523 -2.35 17.79 -4.22
N VAL A 524 -3.09 18.38 -5.17
CA VAL A 524 -4.25 17.77 -5.85
C VAL A 524 -3.77 16.72 -6.85
#